data_AF-A0A932DTU1-F1
#
_entry.id   AF-A0A932DTU1-F1
#
_cell.length_a   1.000
_cell.length_b   1.000
_cell.length_c   1.000
_cell.angle_alpha   90.00
_cell.angle_beta   90.00
_cell.angle_gamma   90.00
#
_symmetry.space_group_name_H-M   'P 1'
#
loop_
_entity.id
_entity.type
_entity.pdbx_description
1 polymer ?
#
loop_
_entity_poly.entity_id
_entity_poly.type
_entity_poly.pdbx_seq_one_letter_code
_entity_poly.pdbx_strand_id
1 'polypeptide(L)'
;MTPADDVGFELPPRSVFEPPSYPNIWFYVEERLADGQPAAVALVTGWLREEAGLVEDFGRFKAPEAADGQARLAQLQPWQGAPDPALDHAHDLHIRYYHVALRQRHADRAWISERDGDRRLYYRFAASVHYEVEDEHPRHPSVDECPWCGRTGEYAGASDLFAGVHEPLGLELLLYGTVRGHAVSRADGRPATGLVALRAPYRVEVHELRPTRPDMNVAAIAVVTLAPPFGGAP
;
A
#
# COMPACT_ATOMS: atom_id res chain seq x y z
N MET A 1 20.38 -7.39 17.91
CA MET A 1 19.32 -6.68 17.18
C MET A 1 18.01 -7.14 17.80
N THR A 2 17.43 -6.33 18.67
CA THR A 2 16.19 -6.67 19.39
C THR A 2 15.03 -6.71 18.39
N PRO A 3 14.13 -7.70 18.42
CA PRO A 3 12.95 -7.64 17.57
C PRO A 3 12.16 -6.40 17.98
N ALA A 4 11.90 -5.52 17.02
CA ALA A 4 10.72 -4.67 17.09
C ALA A 4 9.49 -5.60 17.05
N ASP A 5 8.34 -5.06 17.46
CA ASP A 5 7.01 -5.63 17.21
C ASP A 5 6.40 -6.44 18.36
N ASP A 6 6.21 -5.75 19.49
CA ASP A 6 5.13 -6.07 20.44
C ASP A 6 3.95 -5.09 20.27
N VAL A 7 3.82 -4.45 19.10
CA VAL A 7 2.65 -3.65 18.74
C VAL A 7 1.61 -4.61 18.15
N GLY A 8 0.73 -5.12 19.01
CA GLY A 8 -0.38 -5.98 18.61
C GLY A 8 -1.43 -5.21 17.81
N PHE A 9 -1.30 -5.17 16.48
CA PHE A 9 -2.35 -4.62 15.61
C PHE A 9 -3.52 -5.61 15.50
N GLU A 10 -4.69 -5.24 16.03
CA GLU A 10 -5.92 -6.01 15.89
C GLU A 10 -6.58 -5.78 14.52
N LEU A 11 -6.04 -6.41 13.47
CA LEU A 11 -6.58 -6.29 12.11
C LEU A 11 -7.94 -7.01 11.99
N PRO A 12 -9.00 -6.37 11.46
CA PRO A 12 -10.31 -6.97 11.24
C PRO A 12 -10.27 -8.23 10.36
N PRO A 13 -11.29 -9.11 10.45
CA PRO A 13 -11.40 -10.26 9.57
C PRO A 13 -11.76 -9.85 8.13
N ARG A 14 -11.40 -10.69 7.15
CA ARG A 14 -11.69 -10.48 5.71
C ARG A 14 -13.17 -10.22 5.42
N SER A 15 -14.07 -10.80 6.21
CA SER A 15 -15.53 -10.70 6.08
C SER A 15 -16.10 -9.30 6.38
N VAL A 16 -15.25 -8.34 6.74
CA VAL A 16 -15.62 -6.93 6.74
C VAL A 16 -15.82 -6.41 5.30
N PHE A 17 -15.05 -6.92 4.33
CA PHE A 17 -15.07 -6.49 2.93
C PHE A 17 -15.98 -7.39 2.08
N GLU A 18 -16.59 -6.83 1.02
CA GLU A 18 -17.55 -7.52 0.14
C GLU A 18 -17.34 -7.09 -1.33
N PRO A 19 -16.82 -7.92 -2.24
CA PRO A 19 -16.46 -9.32 -2.04
C PRO A 19 -15.32 -9.49 -1.02
N PRO A 20 -15.26 -10.62 -0.30
CA PRO A 20 -14.20 -10.85 0.68
C PRO A 20 -12.80 -10.89 0.05
N SER A 21 -12.06 -9.80 0.18
CA SER A 21 -10.63 -9.68 -0.14
C SER A 21 -9.90 -9.08 1.05
N TYR A 22 -8.69 -9.58 1.37
CA TYR A 22 -7.92 -9.06 2.49
C TYR A 22 -7.00 -7.93 2.00
N PRO A 23 -7.09 -6.70 2.53
CA PRO A 23 -6.18 -5.62 2.17
C PRO A 23 -4.76 -5.90 2.65
N ASN A 24 -3.77 -5.60 1.81
CA ASN A 24 -2.35 -5.80 2.11
C ASN A 24 -1.68 -4.55 2.73
N ILE A 25 -2.35 -3.40 2.80
CA ILE A 25 -1.88 -2.24 3.57
C ILE A 25 -2.99 -1.66 4.45
N TRP A 26 -2.60 -1.25 5.65
CA TRP A 26 -3.47 -0.62 6.63
C TRP A 26 -2.88 0.69 7.12
N PHE A 27 -3.71 1.72 7.18
CA PHE A 27 -3.35 3.05 7.64
C PHE A 27 -4.01 3.32 8.97
N TYR A 28 -3.24 3.80 9.93
CA TYR A 28 -3.69 4.22 11.24
C TYR A 28 -3.26 5.67 11.44
N VAL A 29 -4.21 6.59 11.48
CA VAL A 29 -3.97 8.01 11.70
C VAL A 29 -4.45 8.38 13.11
N GLU A 30 -3.54 8.88 13.94
CA GLU A 30 -3.86 9.25 15.32
C GLU A 30 -4.97 10.32 15.33
N GLU A 31 -5.92 10.22 16.26
CA GLU A 31 -7.11 11.09 16.27
C GLU A 31 -6.77 12.59 16.30
N ARG A 32 -5.61 12.97 16.84
CA ARG A 32 -5.16 14.37 16.91
C ARG A 32 -4.82 14.96 15.54
N LEU A 33 -4.63 14.14 14.51
CA LEU A 33 -4.31 14.61 13.15
C LEU A 33 -5.55 14.79 12.26
N ALA A 34 -6.72 14.27 12.66
CA ALA A 34 -7.88 14.23 11.78
C ALA A 34 -9.18 14.20 12.59
N ASP A 35 -10.18 15.00 12.19
CA ASP A 35 -11.53 14.95 12.79
C ASP A 35 -12.37 13.82 12.16
N GLY A 36 -12.03 12.57 12.51
CA GLY A 36 -12.71 11.38 12.02
C GLY A 36 -12.03 10.64 10.86
N GLN A 37 -12.53 9.45 10.57
CA GLN A 37 -12.02 8.59 9.49
C GLN A 37 -12.02 9.27 8.11
N PRO A 38 -13.04 10.04 7.68
CA PRO A 38 -12.99 10.73 6.39
C PRO A 38 -11.83 11.72 6.27
N ALA A 39 -11.55 12.47 7.34
CA ALA A 39 -10.42 13.39 7.37
C ALA A 39 -9.07 12.64 7.38
N ALA A 40 -8.99 11.50 8.07
CA ALA A 40 -7.80 10.64 8.07
C ALA A 40 -7.51 10.06 6.68
N VAL A 41 -8.54 9.60 5.97
CA VAL A 41 -8.43 9.13 4.58
C VAL A 41 -7.94 10.28 3.69
N ALA A 42 -8.58 11.45 3.76
CA ALA A 42 -8.22 12.62 2.96
C ALA A 42 -6.77 13.09 3.20
N LEU A 43 -6.29 13.04 4.44
CA LEU A 43 -4.91 13.41 4.79
C LEU A 43 -3.90 12.52 4.06
N VAL A 44 -4.09 11.20 4.11
CA VAL A 44 -3.15 10.25 3.49
C VAL A 44 -3.28 10.25 1.97
N THR A 45 -4.50 10.20 1.44
CA THR A 45 -4.71 10.13 -0.01
C THR A 45 -4.39 11.45 -0.70
N GLY A 46 -4.61 12.59 -0.03
CA GLY A 46 -4.19 13.91 -0.50
C GLY A 46 -2.66 13.98 -0.65
N TRP A 47 -1.93 13.52 0.36
CA TRP A 47 -0.47 13.45 0.28
C TRP A 47 0.02 12.50 -0.82
N LEU A 48 -0.56 11.29 -0.93
CA LEU A 48 -0.22 10.34 -1.99
C LEU A 48 -0.46 10.94 -3.38
N ARG A 49 -1.52 11.74 -3.55
CA ARG A 49 -1.80 12.43 -4.80
C ARG A 49 -0.78 13.52 -5.10
N GLU A 50 -0.50 14.38 -4.13
CA GLU A 50 0.32 15.58 -4.32
C GLU A 50 1.81 15.26 -4.42
N GLU A 51 2.32 14.38 -3.55
CA GLU A 51 3.74 14.09 -3.42
C GLU A 51 4.16 12.81 -4.14
N ALA A 52 3.36 11.73 -4.01
CA ALA A 52 3.65 10.46 -4.69
C ALA A 52 3.09 10.41 -6.12
N GLY A 53 2.17 11.32 -6.48
CA GLY A 53 1.61 11.40 -7.82
C GLY A 53 0.55 10.36 -8.15
N LEU A 54 -0.02 9.70 -7.15
CA LEU A 54 -1.12 8.77 -7.37
C LEU A 54 -2.37 9.55 -7.78
N VAL A 55 -2.81 9.36 -9.01
CA VAL A 55 -4.00 10.05 -9.55
C VAL A 55 -5.20 9.13 -9.49
N GLU A 56 -6.37 9.72 -9.22
CA GLU A 56 -7.63 8.98 -9.26
C GLU A 56 -7.85 8.38 -10.65
N ASP A 57 -8.15 7.09 -10.70
CA ASP A 57 -8.30 6.34 -11.94
C ASP A 57 -9.76 5.89 -12.14
N PHE A 58 -10.71 6.81 -11.99
CA PHE A 58 -12.15 6.54 -12.18
C PHE A 58 -12.57 6.52 -13.67
N GLY A 59 -11.63 6.72 -14.61
CA GLY A 59 -11.92 6.96 -16.03
C GLY A 59 -12.31 5.73 -16.86
N ARG A 60 -12.12 4.52 -16.34
CA ARG A 60 -12.60 3.27 -16.95
C ARG A 60 -13.49 2.57 -15.93
N PHE A 61 -14.70 2.14 -16.33
CA PHE A 61 -15.54 1.31 -15.48
C PHE A 61 -14.84 -0.04 -15.25
N LYS A 62 -14.02 -0.13 -14.20
CA LYS A 62 -13.67 -1.39 -13.55
C LYS A 62 -14.77 -1.60 -12.51
N ALA A 63 -15.40 -2.78 -12.49
CA ALA A 63 -16.35 -3.12 -11.45
C ALA A 63 -15.64 -2.88 -10.12
N PRO A 64 -16.07 -1.92 -9.28
CA PRO A 64 -15.44 -1.75 -7.99
C PRO A 64 -15.67 -3.08 -7.29
N GLU A 65 -14.62 -3.81 -6.96
CA GLU A 65 -14.63 -4.94 -6.03
C GLU A 65 -14.95 -4.38 -4.62
N ALA A 66 -16.04 -3.62 -4.52
CA ALA A 66 -16.45 -2.66 -3.49
C ALA A 66 -15.34 -1.80 -2.88
N ALA A 67 -14.32 -1.45 -3.67
CA ALA A 67 -13.42 -0.37 -3.28
C ALA A 67 -14.18 0.96 -3.24
N ASP A 68 -13.91 1.76 -2.23
CA ASP A 68 -14.50 3.08 -2.06
C ASP A 68 -13.84 4.14 -2.96
N GLY A 69 -12.65 3.82 -3.45
CA GLY A 69 -11.92 4.61 -4.44
C GLY A 69 -10.72 3.84 -4.97
N GLN A 70 -10.14 4.32 -6.07
CA GLN A 70 -8.94 3.76 -6.65
C GLN A 70 -8.04 4.85 -7.22
N ALA A 71 -6.74 4.61 -7.18
CA ALA A 71 -5.75 5.49 -7.79
C ALA A 71 -4.65 4.68 -8.48
N ARG A 72 -3.96 5.34 -9.41
CA ARG A 72 -2.89 4.77 -10.21
C ARG A 72 -1.70 5.72 -10.22
N LEU A 73 -0.49 5.16 -10.09
CA LEU A 73 0.73 5.82 -10.53
C LEU A 73 1.22 5.05 -11.76
N ALA A 74 1.04 5.66 -12.93
CA ALA A 74 1.24 5.00 -14.20
C ALA A 74 2.66 5.17 -14.75
N GLN A 75 3.04 4.31 -15.70
CA GLN A 75 4.26 4.45 -16.50
C GLN A 75 5.53 4.57 -15.63
N LEU A 76 5.73 3.61 -14.73
CA LEU A 76 6.83 3.56 -13.76
C LEU A 76 8.08 2.83 -14.27
N GLN A 77 9.20 3.56 -14.33
CA GLN A 77 10.55 3.11 -14.70
C GLN A 77 11.30 2.53 -13.47
N PRO A 78 12.32 1.67 -13.61
CA PRO A 78 12.99 1.27 -14.85
C PRO A 78 12.26 0.14 -15.57
N TRP A 79 12.16 0.25 -16.90
CA TRP A 79 11.73 -0.83 -17.78
C TRP A 79 12.60 -0.94 -19.05
N GLN A 80 13.69 -0.19 -19.13
CA GLN A 80 14.64 -0.30 -20.24
C GLN A 80 15.92 -0.97 -19.78
N GLY A 81 16.56 -1.71 -20.68
CA GLY A 81 17.82 -2.38 -20.40
C GLY A 81 17.65 -3.68 -19.63
N ALA A 82 16.49 -4.35 -19.76
CA ALA A 82 16.40 -5.75 -19.42
C ALA A 82 17.41 -6.57 -20.25
N PRO A 83 17.90 -7.72 -19.74
CA PRO A 83 18.78 -8.61 -20.51
C PRO A 83 18.18 -9.01 -21.88
N ASP A 84 16.85 -9.10 -21.95
CA ASP A 84 16.08 -9.21 -23.18
C ASP A 84 15.24 -7.94 -23.39
N PRO A 85 15.57 -7.08 -24.38
CA PRO A 85 14.79 -5.88 -24.69
C PRO A 85 13.34 -6.15 -25.08
N ALA A 86 12.98 -7.39 -25.46
CA ALA A 86 11.58 -7.77 -25.69
C ALA A 86 10.74 -7.75 -24.42
N LEU A 87 11.37 -7.67 -23.24
CA LEU A 87 10.74 -7.53 -21.94
C LEU A 87 10.66 -6.09 -21.46
N ASP A 88 11.10 -5.11 -22.26
CA ASP A 88 11.00 -3.70 -21.88
C ASP A 88 9.53 -3.22 -22.00
N HIS A 89 8.85 -2.98 -20.86
CA HIS A 89 7.46 -2.50 -20.79
C HIS A 89 7.18 -1.69 -19.53
N ALA A 90 6.29 -0.71 -19.62
CA ALA A 90 5.93 0.09 -18.45
C ALA A 90 5.11 -0.70 -17.42
N HIS A 91 5.14 -0.21 -16.19
CA HIS A 91 4.46 -0.78 -15.05
C HIS A 91 3.59 0.26 -14.37
N ASP A 92 2.55 -0.21 -13.69
CA ASP A 92 1.64 0.63 -12.93
C ASP A 92 1.62 0.18 -11.47
N LEU A 93 1.54 1.15 -10.56
CA LEU A 93 1.12 0.93 -9.19
C LEU A 93 -0.36 1.24 -9.10
N HIS A 94 -1.15 0.24 -8.73
CA HIS A 94 -2.58 0.41 -8.47
C HIS A 94 -2.86 0.33 -6.98
N ILE A 95 -3.74 1.20 -6.49
CA ILE A 95 -4.27 1.16 -5.13
C ILE A 95 -5.79 1.20 -5.13
N ARG A 96 -6.42 0.37 -4.32
CA ARG A 96 -7.86 0.33 -4.06
C ARG A 96 -8.11 0.56 -2.57
N TYR A 97 -8.85 1.61 -2.23
CA TYR A 97 -9.08 2.02 -0.85
C TYR A 97 -10.37 1.41 -0.28
N TYR A 98 -10.32 1.02 1.00
CA TYR A 98 -11.44 0.44 1.75
C TYR A 98 -11.56 1.12 3.13
N HIS A 99 -12.62 1.89 3.32
CA HIS A 99 -12.90 2.65 4.54
C HIS A 99 -14.39 2.69 4.92
N VAL A 100 -15.32 2.65 3.95
CA VAL A 100 -16.77 2.64 4.23
C VAL A 100 -17.19 1.36 4.92
N ALA A 101 -16.75 0.19 4.43
CA ALA A 101 -17.07 -1.10 5.04
C ALA A 101 -16.58 -1.18 6.50
N LEU A 102 -15.38 -0.64 6.78
CA LEU A 102 -14.86 -0.54 8.14
C LEU A 102 -15.77 0.32 9.02
N ARG A 103 -16.21 1.47 8.54
CA ARG A 103 -17.11 2.37 9.29
C ARG A 103 -18.49 1.75 9.54
N GLN A 104 -19.06 1.09 8.53
CA GLN A 104 -20.36 0.40 8.65
C GLN A 104 -20.33 -0.76 9.65
N ARG A 105 -19.15 -1.34 9.88
CA ARG A 105 -18.94 -2.45 10.84
C ARG A 105 -18.31 -1.98 12.16
N HIS A 106 -18.23 -0.67 12.40
CA HIS A 106 -17.60 -0.07 13.59
C HIS A 106 -16.15 -0.53 13.82
N ALA A 107 -15.47 -0.83 12.72
CA ALA A 107 -14.08 -1.24 12.66
C ALA A 107 -13.21 -0.12 12.08
N ASP A 108 -13.65 1.13 12.05
CA ASP A 108 -12.88 2.29 11.58
C ASP A 108 -11.96 2.91 12.64
N ARG A 109 -11.95 2.37 13.85
CA ARG A 109 -11.14 2.86 14.98
C ARG A 109 -10.39 1.72 15.64
N ALA A 110 -9.22 2.04 16.19
CA ALA A 110 -8.43 1.10 16.97
C ALA A 110 -7.63 1.83 18.06
N TRP A 111 -7.50 1.17 19.20
CA TRP A 111 -6.58 1.59 20.25
C TRP A 111 -5.25 0.90 20.05
N ILE A 112 -4.18 1.68 19.91
CA ILE A 112 -2.81 1.16 19.79
C ILE A 112 -2.07 1.47 21.09
N SER A 113 -1.35 0.49 21.61
CA SER A 113 -0.43 0.69 22.73
C SER A 113 0.91 1.14 22.15
N GLU A 114 1.30 2.36 22.44
CA GLU A 114 2.58 2.92 22.02
C GLU A 114 3.72 2.37 22.89
N ARG A 115 4.96 2.58 22.45
CA ARG A 115 6.16 2.11 23.17
C ARG A 115 6.36 2.75 24.54
N ASP A 116 5.78 3.92 24.77
CA ASP A 116 5.78 4.63 26.06
C ASP A 116 4.75 4.05 27.04
N GLY A 117 3.93 3.09 26.61
CA GLY A 117 2.86 2.47 27.41
C GLY A 117 1.52 3.20 27.33
N ASP A 118 1.46 4.36 26.66
CA ASP A 118 0.21 5.07 26.46
C ASP A 118 -0.66 4.37 25.40
N ARG A 119 -1.98 4.38 25.63
CA ARG A 119 -2.95 3.93 24.63
C ARG A 119 -3.51 5.13 23.90
N ARG A 120 -3.43 5.10 22.58
CA ARG A 120 -3.90 6.18 21.72
C ARG A 120 -4.95 5.68 20.76
N LEU A 121 -5.93 6.54 20.46
CA LEU A 121 -6.97 6.24 19.49
C LEU A 121 -6.50 6.62 18.10
N TYR A 122 -6.68 5.69 17.17
CA TYR A 122 -6.41 5.87 15.75
C TYR A 122 -7.68 5.66 14.95
N TYR A 123 -7.88 6.50 13.94
CA TYR A 123 -8.74 6.19 12.82
C TYR A 123 -8.00 5.27 11.86
N ARG A 124 -8.66 4.23 11.38
CA ARG A 124 -8.07 3.29 10.44
C ARG A 124 -8.87 3.12 9.16
N PHE A 125 -8.13 2.86 8.10
CA PHE A 125 -8.65 2.39 6.83
C PHE A 125 -7.63 1.46 6.19
N ALA A 126 -8.02 0.79 5.11
CA ALA A 126 -7.19 -0.20 4.45
C ALA A 126 -7.11 0.06 2.95
N ALA A 127 -6.14 -0.55 2.29
CA ALA A 127 -6.08 -0.60 0.84
C ALA A 127 -5.45 -1.90 0.35
N SER A 128 -5.76 -2.26 -0.90
CA SER A 128 -5.03 -3.27 -1.66
C SER A 128 -4.16 -2.55 -2.67
N VAL A 129 -2.86 -2.85 -2.65
CA VAL A 129 -1.88 -2.28 -3.56
C VAL A 129 -1.18 -3.39 -4.36
N HIS A 130 -0.97 -3.17 -5.65
CA HIS A 130 -0.21 -4.06 -6.51
C HIS A 130 0.62 -3.28 -7.53
N TYR A 131 1.83 -3.77 -7.79
CA TYR A 131 2.70 -3.32 -8.87
C TYR A 131 2.70 -4.37 -9.98
N GLU A 132 2.23 -3.99 -11.16
CA GLU A 132 2.05 -4.92 -12.28
C GLU A 132 2.37 -4.28 -13.62
N VAL A 133 2.27 -5.08 -14.69
CA VAL A 133 2.39 -4.60 -16.07
C VAL A 133 1.34 -3.51 -16.31
N GLU A 134 1.71 -2.41 -16.98
CA GLU A 134 0.77 -1.30 -17.23
C GLU A 134 -0.55 -1.78 -17.88
N ASP A 135 -1.67 -1.15 -17.49
CA ASP A 135 -3.02 -1.51 -17.97
C ASP A 135 -3.14 -1.49 -19.50
N GLU A 136 -2.34 -0.65 -20.17
CA GLU A 136 -2.33 -0.48 -21.62
C GLU A 136 -1.57 -1.60 -22.38
N HIS A 137 -0.79 -2.44 -21.70
CA HIS A 137 0.07 -3.44 -22.35
C HIS A 137 -0.73 -4.69 -22.79
N PRO A 138 -0.46 -5.29 -23.97
CA PRO A 138 -1.22 -6.46 -24.46
C PRO A 138 -1.13 -7.72 -23.59
N ARG A 139 -0.08 -7.83 -22.76
CA ARG A 139 0.11 -8.93 -21.81
C ARG A 139 -0.36 -8.60 -20.40
N HIS A 140 -0.99 -7.45 -20.17
CA HIS A 140 -1.54 -7.11 -18.86
C HIS A 140 -2.50 -8.23 -18.36
N PRO A 141 -2.44 -8.62 -17.07
CA PRO A 141 -1.63 -8.03 -16.00
C PRO A 141 -0.21 -8.59 -15.86
N SER A 142 0.21 -9.55 -16.68
CA SER A 142 1.33 -10.45 -16.35
C SER A 142 2.36 -10.65 -17.47
N VAL A 143 3.62 -10.44 -17.13
CA VAL A 143 4.78 -10.89 -17.90
C VAL A 143 5.69 -11.66 -16.93
N ASP A 144 5.49 -12.97 -16.84
CA ASP A 144 6.18 -13.85 -15.87
C ASP A 144 7.70 -13.73 -15.92
N GLU A 145 8.26 -13.53 -17.10
CA GLU A 145 9.70 -13.46 -17.32
C GLU A 145 10.29 -12.07 -16.99
N CYS A 146 9.44 -11.09 -16.69
CA CYS A 146 9.88 -9.73 -16.39
C CYS A 146 10.82 -9.72 -15.17
N PRO A 147 12.02 -9.11 -15.27
CA PRO A 147 12.93 -9.00 -14.14
C PRO A 147 12.41 -8.10 -13.01
N TRP A 148 11.37 -7.29 -13.29
CA TRP A 148 10.80 -6.34 -12.35
C TRP A 148 9.50 -6.86 -11.72
N CYS A 149 8.45 -7.11 -12.50
CA CYS A 149 7.15 -7.58 -11.97
C CYS A 149 6.94 -9.11 -12.01
N GLY A 150 7.81 -9.86 -12.70
CA GLY A 150 7.61 -11.28 -12.97
C GLY A 150 8.10 -12.24 -11.87
N ARG A 151 7.95 -13.55 -12.11
CA ARG A 151 8.43 -14.65 -11.24
C ARG A 151 9.93 -14.87 -11.41
N THR A 152 10.72 -13.88 -11.00
CA THR A 152 12.17 -13.87 -11.13
C THR A 152 12.84 -13.61 -9.78
N GLY A 153 14.13 -13.96 -9.66
CA GLY A 153 14.90 -13.74 -8.43
C GLY A 153 14.27 -14.44 -7.22
N GLU A 154 14.03 -13.69 -6.14
CA GLU A 154 13.40 -14.20 -4.91
C GLU A 154 11.96 -14.70 -5.12
N TYR A 155 11.29 -14.25 -6.18
CA TYR A 155 9.91 -14.60 -6.51
C TYR A 155 9.77 -15.78 -7.49
N ALA A 156 10.89 -16.41 -7.89
CA ALA A 156 10.87 -17.51 -8.87
C ALA A 156 9.99 -18.71 -8.45
N GLY A 157 9.76 -18.88 -7.15
CA GLY A 157 8.90 -19.94 -6.59
C GLY A 157 7.44 -19.54 -6.34
N ALA A 158 7.02 -18.32 -6.68
CA ALA A 158 5.68 -17.83 -6.38
C ALA A 158 4.61 -18.58 -7.20
N SER A 159 3.71 -19.29 -6.52
CA SER A 159 2.62 -20.03 -7.17
C SER A 159 1.56 -19.10 -7.76
N ASP A 160 1.33 -17.96 -7.12
CA ASP A 160 0.41 -16.91 -7.57
C ASP A 160 1.21 -15.64 -7.85
N LEU A 161 1.09 -15.12 -9.08
CA LEU A 161 1.80 -13.91 -9.47
C LEU A 161 1.22 -12.68 -8.77
N PHE A 162 -0.10 -12.62 -8.57
CA PHE A 162 -0.76 -11.47 -8.00
C PHE A 162 -0.43 -11.33 -6.51
N ALA A 163 -0.86 -12.30 -5.70
CA ALA A 163 -0.63 -12.26 -4.26
C ALA A 163 0.84 -12.49 -3.89
N GLY A 164 1.56 -13.30 -4.67
CA GLY A 164 2.93 -13.71 -4.38
C GLY A 164 4.01 -12.75 -4.89
N VAL A 165 3.70 -11.89 -5.86
CA VAL A 165 4.70 -10.99 -6.50
C VAL A 165 4.19 -9.55 -6.58
N HIS A 166 3.07 -9.31 -7.26
CA HIS A 166 2.59 -7.94 -7.50
C HIS A 166 2.23 -7.21 -6.21
N GLU A 167 1.59 -7.88 -5.27
CA GLU A 167 1.23 -7.30 -3.97
C GLU A 167 2.47 -6.91 -3.13
N PRO A 168 3.45 -7.81 -2.86
CA PRO A 168 4.70 -7.43 -2.18
C PRO A 168 5.46 -6.29 -2.87
N LEU A 169 5.59 -6.32 -4.19
CA LEU A 169 6.28 -5.26 -4.93
C LEU A 169 5.49 -3.94 -4.89
N GLY A 170 4.16 -4.01 -4.90
CA GLY A 170 3.28 -2.86 -4.72
C GLY A 170 3.44 -2.22 -3.35
N LEU A 171 3.57 -3.02 -2.30
CA LEU A 171 3.87 -2.54 -0.94
C LEU A 171 5.23 -1.87 -0.88
N GLU A 172 6.27 -2.52 -1.41
CA GLU A 172 7.63 -1.96 -1.43
C GLU A 172 7.64 -0.58 -2.11
N LEU A 173 7.00 -0.47 -3.27
CA LEU A 173 6.94 0.76 -4.03
C LEU A 173 6.15 1.85 -3.28
N LEU A 174 4.97 1.52 -2.74
CA LEU A 174 4.15 2.48 -2.02
C LEU A 174 4.81 2.97 -0.72
N LEU A 175 5.54 2.09 -0.02
CA LEU A 175 6.18 2.42 1.24
C LEU A 175 7.50 3.16 1.03
N TYR A 176 8.33 2.71 0.08
CA TYR A 176 9.73 3.11 -0.03
C TYR A 176 10.12 3.77 -1.35
N GLY A 177 9.26 3.73 -2.38
CA GLY A 177 9.62 4.22 -3.71
C GLY A 177 10.53 3.24 -4.49
N THR A 178 10.59 1.97 -4.08
CA THR A 178 11.49 0.97 -4.66
C THR A 178 10.76 -0.29 -5.11
N VAL A 179 11.37 -1.02 -6.05
CA VAL A 179 10.96 -2.37 -6.47
C VAL A 179 12.22 -3.24 -6.48
N ARG A 180 12.19 -4.36 -5.75
CA ARG A 180 13.33 -5.28 -5.57
C ARG A 180 14.58 -4.55 -5.05
N GLY A 181 14.39 -3.59 -4.15
CA GLY A 181 15.42 -2.74 -3.59
C GLY A 181 15.98 -1.65 -4.52
N HIS A 182 15.45 -1.52 -5.74
CA HIS A 182 15.91 -0.53 -6.71
C HIS A 182 14.95 0.66 -6.74
N ALA A 183 15.50 1.87 -6.79
CA ALA A 183 14.70 3.09 -6.92
C ALA A 183 13.90 3.08 -8.22
N VAL A 184 12.60 3.39 -8.10
CA VAL A 184 11.69 3.54 -9.23
C VAL A 184 11.63 5.02 -9.61
N SER A 185 11.61 5.30 -10.91
CA SER A 185 11.38 6.64 -11.46
C SER A 185 9.99 6.73 -12.05
N ARG A 186 9.36 7.88 -11.89
CA ARG A 186 8.09 8.24 -12.51
C ARG A 186 8.29 8.58 -13.98
N ALA A 187 7.18 8.66 -14.73
CA ALA A 187 7.18 9.05 -16.14
C ALA A 187 7.84 10.42 -16.42
N ASP A 188 7.81 11.34 -15.45
CA ASP A 188 8.45 12.65 -15.54
C ASP A 188 9.94 12.65 -15.17
N GLY A 189 10.51 11.47 -14.90
CA GLY A 189 11.92 11.27 -14.53
C GLY A 189 12.25 11.53 -13.07
N ARG A 190 11.30 12.01 -12.25
CA ARG A 190 11.51 12.14 -10.80
C ARG A 190 11.45 10.77 -10.11
N PRO A 191 12.12 10.58 -8.96
CA PRO A 191 11.95 9.37 -8.16
C PRO A 191 10.49 9.18 -7.73
N ALA A 192 10.06 7.93 -7.59
CA ALA A 192 8.83 7.59 -6.89
C ALA A 192 9.00 7.90 -5.39
N THR A 193 8.02 8.59 -4.81
CA THR A 193 8.05 9.00 -3.41
C THR A 193 7.23 8.01 -2.58
N GLY A 194 7.90 7.23 -1.72
CA GLY A 194 7.22 6.31 -0.79
C GLY A 194 6.67 7.01 0.46
N LEU A 195 5.69 6.38 1.12
CA LEU A 195 5.05 6.87 2.37
C LEU A 195 6.04 7.19 3.49
N VAL A 196 7.25 6.60 3.53
CA VAL A 196 8.28 6.97 4.50
C VAL A 196 8.69 8.45 4.42
N ALA A 197 8.44 9.14 3.30
CA ALA A 197 8.69 10.58 3.16
C ALA A 197 7.74 11.44 4.02
N LEU A 198 6.58 10.92 4.45
CA LEU A 198 5.70 11.58 5.43
C LEU A 198 6.36 11.80 6.81
N ARG A 199 7.52 11.18 7.07
CA ARG A 199 8.29 11.37 8.30
C ARG A 199 8.79 12.80 8.53
N ALA A 200 8.82 13.63 7.48
CA ALA A 200 9.25 15.02 7.63
C ALA A 200 8.24 15.87 8.43
N PRO A 201 6.93 15.87 8.10
CA PRO A 201 5.91 16.56 8.90
C PRO A 201 5.33 15.74 10.07
N TYR A 202 5.42 14.40 10.03
CA TYR A 202 4.74 13.53 11.00
C TYR A 202 5.67 12.49 11.61
N ARG A 203 5.28 11.92 12.75
CA ARG A 203 5.84 10.64 13.20
C ARG A 203 5.19 9.52 12.38
N VAL A 204 5.97 8.90 11.50
CA VAL A 204 5.50 7.77 10.68
C VAL A 204 6.29 6.50 10.97
N GLU A 205 5.57 5.46 11.37
CA GLU A 205 6.11 4.12 11.51
C GLU A 205 5.51 3.19 10.47
N VAL A 206 6.34 2.28 9.97
CA VAL A 206 5.95 1.24 9.03
C VAL A 206 6.26 -0.09 9.70
N HIS A 207 5.26 -0.94 9.78
CA HIS A 207 5.32 -2.26 10.39
C HIS A 207 4.99 -3.29 9.31
N GLU A 208 5.98 -4.10 8.94
CA GLU A 208 5.80 -5.17 7.97
C GLU A 208 5.42 -6.46 8.71
N LEU A 209 4.21 -6.94 8.47
CA LEU A 209 3.62 -8.07 9.16
C LEU A 209 3.52 -9.27 8.21
N ARG A 210 3.77 -10.45 8.78
CA ARG A 210 3.43 -11.70 8.10
C ARG A 210 1.95 -12.02 8.32
N PRO A 211 1.23 -12.50 7.30
CA PRO A 211 -0.10 -13.07 7.48
C PRO A 211 -0.06 -14.21 8.50
N THR A 212 -0.91 -14.15 9.53
CA THR A 212 -0.96 -15.15 10.62
C THR A 212 -2.28 -15.90 10.70
N ARG A 213 -3.29 -15.49 9.91
CA ARG A 213 -4.63 -16.09 9.93
C ARG A 213 -5.00 -16.64 8.57
N PRO A 214 -5.79 -17.74 8.50
CA PRO A 214 -6.23 -18.32 7.24
C PRO A 214 -7.06 -17.38 6.35
N ASP A 215 -7.69 -16.35 6.92
CA ASP A 215 -8.49 -15.38 6.17
C ASP A 215 -7.63 -14.28 5.51
N MET A 216 -6.35 -14.16 5.86
CA MET A 216 -5.40 -13.21 5.27
C MET A 216 -4.81 -13.83 3.99
N ASN A 217 -5.51 -13.68 2.87
CA ASN A 217 -5.14 -14.28 1.58
C ASN A 217 -4.14 -13.44 0.77
N VAL A 218 -3.18 -12.81 1.44
CA VAL A 218 -2.12 -11.96 0.88
C VAL A 218 -0.77 -12.51 1.33
N ALA A 219 0.32 -12.27 0.60
CA ALA A 219 1.65 -12.76 1.00
C ALA A 219 2.34 -11.87 2.06
N ALA A 220 2.01 -10.59 2.08
CA ALA A 220 2.60 -9.59 2.97
C ALA A 220 1.54 -8.56 3.40
N ILE A 221 1.70 -8.01 4.59
CA ILE A 221 0.86 -6.93 5.11
C ILE A 221 1.75 -5.80 5.60
N ALA A 222 1.41 -4.56 5.28
CA ALA A 222 2.01 -3.39 5.90
C ALA A 222 1.00 -2.65 6.77
N VAL A 223 1.46 -2.15 7.92
CA VAL A 223 0.72 -1.21 8.76
C VAL A 223 1.52 0.08 8.84
N VAL A 224 0.89 1.19 8.47
CA VAL A 224 1.47 2.53 8.52
C VAL A 224 0.76 3.32 9.60
N THR A 225 1.50 3.77 10.62
CA THR A 225 0.96 4.67 11.65
C THR A 225 1.41 6.10 11.38
N LEU A 226 0.50 7.05 11.49
CA LEU A 226 0.75 8.50 11.42
C LEU A 226 0.33 9.13 12.75
N ALA A 227 1.26 9.84 13.36
CA ALA A 227 1.06 10.57 14.61
C ALA A 227 1.71 11.97 14.54
N PRO A 228 1.31 12.93 15.40
CA PRO A 228 1.98 14.21 15.49
C PRO A 228 3.48 14.05 15.79
N PRO A 229 4.32 15.00 15.34
CA PRO A 229 5.73 15.00 15.71
C PRO A 229 5.90 15.11 17.23
N PHE A 230 7.05 14.67 17.74
CA PHE A 230 7.36 14.80 19.17
C PHE A 230 7.28 16.26 19.61
N GLY A 231 6.51 16.54 20.66
CA GLY A 231 6.36 17.89 21.22
C GLY A 231 5.34 18.80 20.52
N GLY A 232 4.56 18.31 19.55
CA GLY A 232 3.44 19.06 18.99
C GLY A 232 2.24 19.12 19.94
N ALA A 233 1.83 20.33 20.32
CA ALA A 233 0.49 20.61 20.86
C ALA A 233 -0.56 20.47 19.72
N PRO A 234 -1.81 20.11 20.03
CA PRO A 234 -2.89 19.97 19.03
C PRO A 234 -3.14 21.27 18.26
#